data_AF-A0A1I7IVS6-F1
#
_entry.id   AF-A0A1I7IVS6-F1
#
_cell.length_a   1.000
_cell.length_b   1.000
_cell.length_c   1.000
_cell.angle_alpha   90.00
_cell.angle_beta   90.00
_cell.angle_gamma   90.00
#
_symmetry.space_group_name_H-M   'P 1'
#
loop_
_entity.id
_entity.type
_entity.pdbx_description
1 polymer ?
#
loop_
_entity_poly.entity_id
_entity_poly.type
_entity_poly.pdbx_seq_one_letter_code
_entity_poly.pdbx_strand_id
1 'polypeptide(L)'
;MALQNYTKPKFLLAEIPIKDNTFQDHRNWVYCVDALSLIEFIYVDDLQDFQFTGYQERFEYENEIDGELENYWAVFVQNNCEAAGKNQVTVMQEAWQFYKEYLQWEDSQML
;
A
#
# COMPACT_ATOMS: atom_id res chain seq x y z
N MET A 1 21.97 -24.31 19.17
CA MET A 1 21.63 -23.14 18.34
C MET A 1 20.22 -23.39 17.81
N ALA A 2 19.20 -22.72 18.35
CA ALA A 2 17.82 -22.95 17.92
C ALA A 2 17.63 -22.30 16.54
N LEU A 3 17.08 -23.05 15.58
CA LEU A 3 16.59 -22.48 14.33
C LEU A 3 15.50 -21.45 14.68
N GLN A 4 15.76 -20.17 14.44
CA GLN A 4 14.72 -19.15 14.46
C GLN A 4 13.71 -19.49 13.36
N ASN A 5 12.45 -19.71 13.74
CA ASN A 5 11.37 -19.85 12.78
C ASN A 5 11.08 -18.49 12.18
N TYR A 6 11.61 -18.25 10.98
CA TYR A 6 11.27 -17.07 10.19
C TYR A 6 9.95 -17.33 9.46
N THR A 7 8.89 -16.68 9.93
CA THR A 7 7.61 -16.68 9.23
C THR A 7 7.69 -15.74 8.05
N LYS A 8 7.33 -16.20 6.85
CA LYS A 8 7.27 -15.34 5.67
C LYS A 8 6.22 -14.26 5.87
N PRO A 9 6.56 -12.96 5.69
CA PRO A 9 5.56 -11.91 5.75
C PRO A 9 4.60 -12.04 4.56
N LYS A 10 3.33 -11.68 4.80
CA LYS A 10 2.30 -11.69 3.76
C LYS A 10 2.46 -10.52 2.79
N PHE A 11 2.77 -9.35 3.35
CA PHE A 11 3.01 -8.11 2.63
C PHE A 11 4.36 -7.52 3.00
N LEU A 12 4.96 -6.79 2.06
CA LEU A 12 6.15 -5.99 2.26
C LEU A 12 5.82 -4.57 1.85
N LEU A 13 6.13 -3.60 2.71
CA LEU A 13 6.21 -2.21 2.29
C LEU A 13 7.44 -2.05 1.41
N ALA A 14 7.24 -1.56 0.19
CA ALA A 14 8.28 -1.33 -0.79
C ALA A 14 8.38 0.19 -1.02
N GLU A 15 9.30 0.82 -0.32
CA GLU A 15 9.62 2.24 -0.49
C GLU A 15 10.72 2.38 -1.56
N ILE A 16 10.46 3.12 -2.64
CA ILE A 16 11.44 3.44 -3.69
C ILE A 16 11.05 4.78 -4.35
N PRO A 17 11.90 5.82 -4.53
CA PRO A 17 13.29 6.06 -4.10
C PRO A 17 13.41 7.10 -2.96
N ILE A 18 14.62 7.66 -2.73
CA ILE A 18 14.92 8.72 -1.72
C ILE A 18 13.90 9.86 -1.84
N LYS A 19 13.19 10.15 -0.75
CA LYS A 19 12.27 11.29 -0.65
C LYS A 19 13.02 12.59 -1.00
N ASP A 20 12.67 13.22 -2.11
CA ASP A 20 13.34 14.40 -2.66
C ASP A 20 12.42 15.63 -2.78
N ASN A 21 11.31 15.63 -2.02
CA ASN A 21 10.20 16.58 -2.09
C ASN A 21 9.57 16.65 -3.48
N THR A 22 9.64 15.57 -4.27
CA THR A 22 8.90 15.47 -5.52
C THR A 22 7.60 14.71 -5.32
N PHE A 23 6.74 14.75 -6.34
CA PHE A 23 5.50 13.98 -6.39
C PHE A 23 5.67 12.48 -6.07
N GLN A 24 6.86 11.92 -6.27
CA GLN A 24 7.14 10.51 -5.98
C GLN A 24 7.12 10.20 -4.49
N ASP A 25 7.26 11.19 -3.62
CA ASP A 25 7.28 11.03 -2.16
C ASP A 25 5.90 10.68 -1.58
N HIS A 26 4.83 10.93 -2.35
CA HIS A 26 3.43 10.69 -1.97
C HIS A 26 2.90 9.34 -2.48
N ARG A 27 3.79 8.50 -3.04
CA ARG A 27 3.47 7.20 -3.60
C ARG A 27 4.12 6.12 -2.75
N ASN A 28 3.33 5.15 -2.34
CA ASN A 28 3.80 4.02 -1.56
C ASN A 28 3.46 2.71 -2.27
N TRP A 29 4.31 1.70 -2.15
CA TRP A 29 4.04 0.39 -2.74
C TRP A 29 3.96 -0.70 -1.69
N VAL A 30 3.03 -1.63 -1.89
CA VAL A 30 2.86 -2.83 -1.08
C VAL A 30 2.96 -4.05 -1.97
N TYR A 31 3.90 -4.92 -1.66
CA TYR A 31 4.11 -6.17 -2.38
C TYR A 31 3.46 -7.34 -1.64
N CYS A 32 2.54 -8.03 -2.31
CA CYS A 32 1.94 -9.27 -1.81
C CYS A 32 2.81 -10.47 -2.20
N VAL A 33 3.46 -11.09 -1.21
CA VAL A 33 4.45 -12.16 -1.45
C VAL A 33 3.79 -13.44 -1.99
N ASP A 34 2.56 -13.73 -1.57
CA ASP A 34 1.82 -14.92 -2.02
C ASP A 34 1.20 -14.76 -3.41
N ALA A 35 0.76 -13.55 -3.75
CA ALA A 35 0.18 -13.26 -5.05
C ALA A 35 1.24 -12.88 -6.10
N LEU A 36 2.48 -12.60 -5.67
CA LEU A 36 3.54 -12.02 -6.49
C LEU A 36 3.08 -10.73 -7.18
N SER A 37 2.26 -9.94 -6.49
CA SER A 37 1.60 -8.74 -7.01
C SER A 37 2.11 -7.50 -6.30
N LEU A 38 2.23 -6.40 -7.04
CA LEU A 38 2.62 -5.09 -6.54
C LEU A 38 1.43 -4.13 -6.62
N ILE A 39 1.08 -3.55 -5.50
CA ILE A 39 0.02 -2.54 -5.36
C ILE A 39 0.68 -1.21 -5.04
N GLU A 40 0.22 -0.16 -5.69
CA GLU A 40 0.60 1.21 -5.43
C GLU A 40 -0.55 1.92 -4.73
N PHE A 41 -0.25 2.60 -3.62
CA PHE A 41 -1.12 3.50 -2.89
C PHE A 41 -0.69 4.93 -3.17
N ILE A 42 -1.63 5.75 -3.62
CA ILE A 42 -1.38 7.13 -4.03
C ILE A 42 -2.32 8.04 -3.27
N TYR A 43 -1.76 9.02 -2.58
CA TYR A 43 -2.55 10.06 -1.94
C TYR A 43 -3.23 10.94 -3.00
N VAL A 44 -4.56 11.03 -2.94
CA VAL A 44 -5.41 11.59 -4.02
C VAL A 44 -5.53 13.10 -3.92
N ASP A 45 -5.41 13.67 -2.73
CA ASP A 45 -5.57 15.11 -2.55
C ASP A 45 -4.41 15.91 -3.19
N ASP A 46 -3.31 15.22 -3.55
CA ASP A 46 -2.17 15.77 -4.29
C ASP A 46 -2.19 15.50 -5.82
N LEU A 47 -3.24 14.86 -6.36
CA LEU A 47 -3.25 14.38 -7.75
C LEU A 47 -4.09 15.23 -8.73
N GLN A 48 -3.42 15.75 -9.77
CA GLN A 48 -4.04 16.14 -11.05
C GLN A 48 -4.19 14.90 -11.95
N ASP A 49 -5.44 14.53 -12.28
CA ASP A 49 -5.85 13.62 -13.38
C ASP A 49 -4.79 12.60 -13.87
N PHE A 50 -4.53 11.55 -13.08
CA PHE A 50 -3.80 10.37 -13.57
C PHE A 50 -4.76 9.26 -13.97
N GLN A 51 -4.64 8.77 -15.21
CA GLN A 51 -5.38 7.59 -15.68
C GLN A 51 -4.53 6.33 -15.48
N PHE A 52 -4.93 5.49 -14.54
CA PHE A 52 -4.36 4.16 -14.39
C PHE A 52 -5.13 3.14 -15.24
N THR A 53 -4.41 2.18 -15.79
CA THR A 53 -4.99 1.06 -16.53
C THR A 53 -5.07 -0.16 -15.62
N GLY A 54 -6.27 -0.66 -15.34
CA GLY A 54 -6.46 -1.92 -14.61
C GLY A 54 -7.50 -1.84 -13.50
N TYR A 55 -7.44 -2.82 -12.59
CA TYR A 55 -8.28 -2.83 -11.39
C TYR A 55 -7.71 -1.83 -10.37
N GLN A 56 -8.58 -0.93 -9.90
CA GLN A 56 -8.27 0.10 -8.93
C GLN A 56 -9.41 0.24 -7.93
N GLU A 57 -9.08 0.62 -6.70
CA GLU A 57 -10.04 0.83 -5.62
C GLU A 57 -9.66 2.08 -4.83
N ARG A 58 -10.66 2.76 -4.26
CA ARG A 58 -10.46 3.96 -3.44
C ARG A 58 -10.62 3.60 -1.98
N PHE A 59 -9.72 4.12 -1.15
CA PHE A 59 -9.73 3.96 0.28
C PHE A 59 -9.61 5.32 0.98
N GLU A 60 -10.01 5.35 2.25
CA GLU A 60 -10.01 6.54 3.09
C GLU A 60 -9.31 6.21 4.41
N TYR A 61 -8.45 7.12 4.85
CA TYR A 61 -7.74 7.05 6.12
C TYR A 61 -8.02 8.32 6.92
N GLU A 62 -8.34 8.19 8.20
CA GLU A 62 -8.49 9.32 9.11
C GLU A 62 -7.17 9.46 9.86
N ASN A 63 -6.46 10.56 9.63
CA ASN A 63 -5.15 10.82 10.24
C ASN A 63 -5.32 11.04 11.75
N GLU A 64 -4.55 10.33 12.57
CA GLU A 64 -4.71 10.37 14.03
C GLU A 64 -4.13 11.65 14.68
N ILE A 65 -3.34 12.43 13.94
CA ILE A 65 -2.69 13.66 14.41
C ILE A 65 -3.63 14.86 14.33
N ASP A 66 -4.27 15.07 13.17
CA ASP A 66 -5.11 16.25 12.89
C ASP A 66 -6.59 15.91 12.63
N GLY A 67 -6.94 14.63 12.49
CA GLY A 67 -8.30 14.17 12.20
C GLY A 67 -8.72 14.45 10.75
N GLU A 68 -7.81 14.79 9.86
CA GLU A 68 -8.12 14.99 8.45
C GLU A 68 -8.35 13.65 7.73
N LEU A 69 -9.34 13.65 6.82
CA LEU A 69 -9.66 12.47 6.03
C LEU A 69 -8.83 12.47 4.75
N GLU A 70 -7.84 11.59 4.72
CA GLU A 70 -6.93 11.36 3.61
C GLU A 70 -7.51 10.34 2.62
N ASN A 71 -7.48 10.68 1.33
CA ASN A 71 -7.98 9.81 0.28
C ASN A 71 -6.83 9.10 -0.42
N TYR A 72 -6.97 7.78 -0.64
CA TYR A 72 -5.98 6.96 -1.33
C TYR A 72 -6.57 6.21 -2.52
N TRP A 73 -5.84 6.21 -3.64
CA TRP A 73 -6.05 5.29 -4.75
C TRP A 73 -5.13 4.09 -4.59
N ALA A 74 -5.70 2.88 -4.63
CA ALA A 74 -4.95 1.64 -4.73
C ALA A 74 -5.01 1.10 -6.16
N VAL A 75 -3.86 0.80 -6.75
CA VAL A 75 -3.76 0.34 -8.14
C VAL A 75 -2.79 -0.83 -8.21
N PHE A 76 -3.14 -1.89 -8.94
CA PHE A 76 -2.16 -2.93 -9.26
C PHE A 76 -1.18 -2.44 -10.34
N VAL A 77 0.08 -2.27 -9.97
CA VAL A 77 1.20 -2.07 -10.93
C VAL A 77 1.58 -3.40 -11.57
N GLN A 78 1.53 -4.48 -10.78
CA GLN A 78 1.73 -5.84 -11.24
C GLN A 78 0.64 -6.72 -10.62
N ASN A 79 -0.26 -7.26 -11.44
CA ASN A 79 -1.34 -8.15 -10.99
C ASN A 79 -1.08 -9.59 -11.46
N ASN A 80 -0.57 -10.41 -10.56
CA ASN A 80 -0.39 -11.85 -10.76
C ASN A 80 -1.41 -12.68 -9.95
N CYS A 81 -2.47 -12.05 -9.42
CA CYS A 81 -3.42 -12.72 -8.54
C CYS A 81 -4.07 -13.93 -9.22
N GLU A 82 -4.51 -13.79 -10.48
CA GLU A 82 -5.10 -14.89 -11.25
C GLU A 82 -4.12 -16.07 -11.40
N ALA A 83 -2.88 -15.79 -11.82
CA ALA A 83 -1.83 -16.80 -11.98
C ALA A 83 -1.47 -17.49 -10.65
N ALA A 84 -1.58 -16.78 -9.53
CA ALA A 84 -1.34 -17.30 -8.19
C ALA A 84 -2.57 -17.98 -7.54
N GLY A 85 -3.72 -18.06 -8.25
CA GLY A 85 -4.96 -18.61 -7.70
C GLY A 85 -5.54 -17.77 -6.55
N LYS A 86 -5.30 -16.46 -6.56
CA LYS A 86 -5.76 -15.48 -5.56
C LYS A 86 -6.83 -14.57 -6.15
N ASN A 87 -7.75 -14.12 -5.30
CA ASN A 87 -8.73 -13.12 -5.66
C ASN A 87 -8.10 -11.71 -5.52
N GLN A 88 -8.06 -10.95 -6.62
CA GLN A 88 -7.44 -9.62 -6.63
C GLN A 88 -8.12 -8.61 -5.68
N VAL A 89 -9.44 -8.72 -5.49
CA VAL A 89 -10.21 -7.86 -4.56
C VAL A 89 -9.78 -8.15 -3.12
N THR A 90 -9.72 -9.44 -2.75
CA THR A 90 -9.25 -9.85 -1.42
C THR A 90 -7.82 -9.40 -1.17
N VAL A 91 -6.92 -9.58 -2.15
CA VAL A 91 -5.52 -9.15 -2.03
C VAL A 91 -5.43 -7.62 -1.84
N MET A 92 -6.25 -6.84 -2.55
CA MET A 92 -6.27 -5.39 -2.43
C MET A 92 -6.78 -4.91 -1.07
N GLN A 93 -7.87 -5.49 -0.56
CA GLN A 93 -8.39 -5.18 0.78
C GLN A 93 -7.40 -5.52 1.89
N GLU A 94 -6.73 -6.67 1.79
CA GLU A 94 -5.72 -7.09 2.75
C GLU A 94 -4.46 -6.22 2.67
N ALA A 95 -4.06 -5.78 1.47
CA ALA A 95 -2.96 -4.85 1.29
C ALA A 95 -3.28 -3.47 1.86
N TRP A 96 -4.52 -3.00 1.69
CA TRP A 96 -4.99 -1.77 2.31
C TRP A 96 -4.94 -1.85 3.82
N GLN A 97 -5.42 -2.94 4.40
CA GLN A 97 -5.37 -3.13 5.85
C GLN A 97 -3.92 -3.10 6.38
N PHE A 98 -2.99 -3.76 5.68
CA PHE A 98 -1.56 -3.71 6.01
C PHE A 98 -0.99 -2.28 5.91
N TYR A 99 -1.32 -1.56 4.85
CA TYR A 99 -0.84 -0.19 4.66
C TYR A 99 -1.44 0.78 5.68
N LYS A 100 -2.73 0.63 6.02
CA LYS A 100 -3.38 1.38 7.08
C LYS A 100 -2.69 1.19 8.43
N GLU A 101 -2.34 -0.06 8.78
CA GLU A 101 -1.59 -0.34 10.02
C GLU A 101 -0.22 0.35 10.03
N TYR A 102 0.42 0.47 8.86
CA TYR A 102 1.64 1.25 8.71
C TYR A 102 1.41 2.76 8.92
N LEU A 103 0.37 3.35 8.32
CA LEU A 103 0.02 4.77 8.52
C LEU A 103 -0.27 5.09 9.99
N GLN A 104 -1.03 4.23 10.68
CA GLN A 104 -1.31 4.39 12.11
C GLN A 104 -0.03 4.32 12.95
N TRP A 105 0.90 3.44 12.57
CA TRP A 105 2.19 3.38 13.22
C TRP A 105 2.99 4.66 12.98
N GLU A 106 3.03 5.18 11.75
CA GLU A 106 3.71 6.44 11.39
C GLU A 106 3.16 7.62 12.19
N ASP A 107 1.83 7.76 12.26
CA ASP A 107 1.16 8.79 13.07
C ASP A 107 1.55 8.68 14.55
N SER A 108 1.58 7.45 15.09
CA SER A 108 1.97 7.21 16.49
C SER A 108 3.40 7.60 16.84
N GLN A 109 4.29 7.74 15.85
CA GLN A 109 5.66 8.22 16.07
C GLN A 109 5.77 9.76 16.09
N MET A 110 4.73 10.47 15.66
CA MET A 110 4.68 11.93 15.56
C MET A 110 3.83 12.60 16.66
N LEU A 111 3.09 11.80 17.46
CA LEU A 111 2.40 12.20 18.69
C LEU A 111 3.37 12.35 19.88
#